data_AF-A0A4V1UPA0-F1
#
_entry.id   AF-A0A4V1UPA0-F1
#
_cell.length_a   1.000
_cell.length_b   1.000
_cell.length_c   1.000
_cell.angle_alpha   90.00
_cell.angle_beta   90.00
_cell.angle_gamma   90.00
#
_symmetry.space_group_name_H-M   'P 1'
#
loop_
_entity.id
_entity.type
_entity.pdbx_description
1 polymer ?
#
loop_
_entity_poly.entity_id
_entity_poly.type
_entity_poly.pdbx_seq_one_letter_code
_entity_poly.pdbx_strand_id
1 'polypeptide(L)'
;MRHRGRARVIGFALLAVACLAGCNGEDKNTATPGTVSSADQSEIAKSNAYITAANESSGLFAKAMATYQKTVSPKLSGDRPLETYEVVSVQQVTKIRTRLETAGAMEGSIPELDPAARDYAAAIAAFEPVNNGLANYAQSKGFLVDKGAKARAEDAAFLASLRKVVDVETVFFDRIDARDARLTQEAYDRAPDGSAERYRAGIVLRGKAAMKEVLTVFTEPGDVAARAAFAKNLDEMAGMVENWDRAVRTEKPDGCPALQGSANSVIANGRKAIQSAEAGRFDPGSGTPSFVLQQEFNGLQQDFSMMIFQLNQPFSC
;
A
#
# COMPACT_ATOMS: atom_id res chain seq x y z
N MET A 1 -22.66 14.31 -15.73
CA MET A 1 -21.21 14.03 -15.82
C MET A 1 -20.68 13.73 -14.42
N ARG A 2 -20.52 12.45 -14.05
CA ARG A 2 -20.01 12.02 -12.75
C ARG A 2 -18.53 11.65 -12.91
N HIS A 3 -17.62 12.57 -12.62
CA HIS A 3 -16.26 12.20 -12.26
C HIS A 3 -16.29 11.69 -10.81
N ARG A 4 -16.71 10.43 -10.62
CA ARG A 4 -16.32 9.70 -9.42
C ARG A 4 -14.84 9.41 -9.58
N GLY A 5 -14.00 10.29 -9.05
CA GLY A 5 -12.61 9.96 -8.82
C GLY A 5 -12.59 8.71 -7.96
N ARG A 6 -12.31 7.56 -8.58
CA ARG A 6 -11.96 6.35 -7.85
C ARG A 6 -10.80 6.77 -6.95
N ALA A 7 -11.06 6.92 -5.66
CA ALA A 7 -10.00 6.92 -4.68
C ALA A 7 -9.38 5.54 -4.82
N ARG A 8 -8.31 5.43 -5.63
CA ARG A 8 -7.45 4.25 -5.61
C ARG A 8 -7.04 4.11 -4.16
N VAL A 9 -7.47 3.03 -3.51
CA VAL A 9 -6.85 2.60 -2.27
C VAL A 9 -5.40 2.35 -2.67
N ILE A 10 -4.55 3.29 -2.30
CA ILE A 10 -3.11 3.10 -2.36
C ILE A 10 -2.87 2.00 -1.32
N GLY A 11 -2.77 0.78 -1.82
CA GLY A 11 -2.47 -0.39 -1.00
C GLY A 11 -1.18 -0.13 -0.26
N PHE A 12 -1.03 -0.74 0.92
CA PHE A 12 0.28 -0.81 1.54
C PHE A 12 1.24 -1.41 0.50
N ALA A 13 2.27 -0.65 0.16
CA ALA A 13 3.34 -1.08 -0.72
C ALA A 13 4.18 -2.13 0.04
N LEU A 14 3.63 -3.34 0.17
CA LEU A 14 4.30 -4.47 0.79
C LEU A 14 5.07 -5.20 -0.29
N LEU A 15 6.24 -4.66 -0.59
CA LEU A 15 7.21 -5.30 -1.47
C LEU A 15 7.68 -6.58 -0.79
N ALA A 16 7.35 -7.72 -1.40
CA ALA A 16 7.78 -9.04 -0.92
C ALA A 16 9.22 -9.30 -1.37
N VAL A 17 10.17 -8.43 -1.00
CA VAL A 17 11.56 -8.51 -1.44
C VAL A 17 12.23 -9.73 -0.83
N ALA A 18 12.20 -10.81 -1.62
CA ALA A 18 13.34 -11.67 -1.96
C ALA A 18 14.26 -12.19 -0.84
N CYS A 19 13.72 -12.58 0.31
CA CYS A 19 14.35 -13.61 1.15
C CYS A 19 13.87 -15.03 0.79
N LEU A 20 13.60 -15.27 -0.51
CA LEU A 20 13.27 -16.61 -1.03
C LEU A 20 14.50 -17.38 -1.52
N ALA A 21 15.71 -16.81 -1.40
CA ALA A 21 16.93 -17.60 -1.48
C ALA A 21 17.02 -18.41 -0.17
N GLY A 22 16.76 -19.71 -0.27
CA GLY A 22 16.82 -20.62 0.86
C GLY A 22 18.16 -20.55 1.60
N CYS A 23 18.10 -20.27 2.90
CA CYS A 23 19.07 -20.79 3.85
C CYS A 23 18.33 -21.88 4.63
N ASN A 24 18.45 -23.11 4.15
CA ASN A 24 18.02 -24.28 4.90
C ASN A 24 18.98 -24.51 6.07
N GLY A 25 18.49 -25.27 7.05
CA GLY A 25 19.01 -25.41 8.41
C GLY A 25 20.48 -25.80 8.53
N GLU A 26 20.96 -25.62 9.76
CA GLU A 26 22.25 -26.05 10.28
C GLU A 26 22.54 -27.52 9.94
N ASP A 27 23.31 -27.76 8.89
CA ASP A 27 24.07 -28.99 8.72
C ASP A 27 25.50 -28.67 8.30
N LYS A 28 26.44 -29.16 9.11
CA LYS A 28 27.88 -28.99 8.90
C LYS A 28 28.29 -29.80 7.68
N ASN A 29 29.05 -29.12 6.81
CA ASN A 29 29.79 -29.58 5.63
C ASN A 29 29.06 -29.64 4.28
N THR A 30 29.62 -28.84 3.38
CA THR A 30 29.64 -28.96 1.91
C THR A 30 28.37 -28.61 1.13
N ALA A 31 28.05 -27.31 1.10
CA ALA A 31 27.66 -26.59 -0.12
C ALA A 31 27.97 -25.10 0.07
N THR A 32 28.67 -24.48 -0.88
CA THR A 32 28.96 -23.05 -0.87
C THR A 32 27.65 -22.25 -0.76
N PRO A 33 27.47 -21.38 0.25
CA PRO A 33 26.30 -20.51 0.32
C PRO A 33 26.28 -19.67 -0.95
N GLY A 34 25.13 -19.58 -1.63
CA GLY A 34 24.95 -18.67 -2.74
C GLY A 34 25.17 -17.24 -2.25
N THR A 35 26.37 -16.70 -2.47
CA THR A 35 26.70 -15.32 -2.14
C THR A 35 25.83 -14.43 -3.02
N VAL A 36 24.79 -13.83 -2.46
CA VAL A 36 24.06 -12.73 -3.10
C VAL A 36 25.10 -11.68 -3.49
N SER A 37 25.15 -11.31 -4.77
CA SER A 37 26.14 -10.34 -5.25
C SER A 37 26.01 -9.03 -4.49
N SER A 38 27.11 -8.29 -4.31
CA SER A 38 27.06 -6.96 -3.70
C SER A 38 26.10 -6.02 -4.46
N ALA A 39 25.98 -6.21 -5.79
CA ALA A 39 25.01 -5.50 -6.62
C ALA A 39 23.56 -5.81 -6.21
N ASP A 40 23.23 -7.09 -5.99
CA ASP A 40 21.89 -7.52 -5.58
C ASP A 40 21.55 -7.02 -4.17
N GLN A 41 22.53 -7.00 -3.25
CA GLN A 41 22.34 -6.46 -1.90
C GLN A 41 22.06 -4.95 -1.92
N SER A 42 22.77 -4.17 -2.75
CA SER A 42 22.53 -2.74 -2.90
C SER A 42 21.15 -2.44 -3.50
N GLU A 43 20.71 -3.22 -4.50
CA GLU A 43 19.36 -3.09 -5.06
C GLU A 43 18.26 -3.38 -4.02
N ILE A 44 18.42 -4.45 -3.22
CA ILE A 44 17.48 -4.79 -2.14
C ILE A 44 17.40 -3.66 -1.10
N ALA A 45 18.55 -3.14 -0.67
CA ALA A 45 18.61 -2.06 0.31
C ALA A 45 17.91 -0.79 -0.20
N LYS A 46 18.19 -0.40 -1.46
CA LYS A 46 17.54 0.75 -2.12
C LYS A 46 16.04 0.54 -2.28
N SER A 47 15.62 -0.65 -2.69
CA SER A 47 14.20 -1.03 -2.82
C SER A 47 13.48 -0.88 -1.47
N ASN A 48 14.07 -1.37 -0.38
CA ASN A 48 13.49 -1.26 0.97
C ASN A 48 13.39 0.20 1.45
N ALA A 49 14.36 1.05 1.07
CA ALA A 49 14.32 2.47 1.38
C ALA A 49 13.18 3.19 0.64
N TYR A 50 12.95 2.88 -0.65
CA TYR A 50 11.80 3.40 -1.38
C TYR A 50 10.46 2.95 -0.79
N ILE A 51 10.37 1.69 -0.35
CA ILE A 51 9.18 1.19 0.32
C ILE A 51 8.95 1.87 1.66
N THR A 52 10.00 2.14 2.41
CA THR A 52 9.90 2.93 3.64
C THR A 52 9.38 4.34 3.34
N ALA A 53 9.84 4.98 2.26
CA ALA A 53 9.32 6.26 1.82
C ALA A 53 7.84 6.19 1.39
N ALA A 54 7.46 5.15 0.65
CA ALA A 54 6.07 4.91 0.24
C ALA A 54 5.15 4.68 1.44
N ASN A 55 5.57 3.87 2.41
CA ASN A 55 4.81 3.61 3.64
C ASN A 55 4.70 4.86 4.53
N GLU A 56 5.75 5.67 4.60
CA GLU A 56 5.71 6.98 5.26
C GLU A 56 4.72 7.94 4.57
N SER A 57 4.72 7.94 3.24
CA SER A 57 3.75 8.73 2.46
C SER A 57 2.34 8.23 2.68
N SER A 58 2.09 6.93 2.58
CA SER A 58 0.76 6.31 2.73
C SER A 58 -0.34 7.03 1.94
N GLY A 59 -0.03 7.56 0.74
CA GLY A 59 -0.99 8.35 -0.03
C GLY A 59 -1.39 9.69 0.60
N LEU A 60 -0.53 10.29 1.44
CA LEU A 60 -0.81 11.49 2.22
C LEU A 60 -1.34 12.62 1.34
N PHE A 61 -0.71 12.90 0.20
CA PHE A 61 -1.07 14.07 -0.60
C PHE A 61 -2.41 13.87 -1.31
N ALA A 62 -2.66 12.68 -1.84
CA ALA A 62 -3.96 12.34 -2.43
C ALA A 62 -5.09 12.46 -1.39
N LYS A 63 -4.87 11.90 -0.17
CA LYS A 63 -5.82 12.01 0.95
C LYS A 63 -6.02 13.45 1.40
N ALA A 64 -4.93 14.23 1.47
CA ALA A 64 -4.97 15.63 1.87
C ALA A 64 -5.74 16.48 0.85
N MET A 65 -5.50 16.26 -0.45
CA MET A 65 -6.25 16.96 -1.50
C MET A 65 -7.73 16.65 -1.45
N ALA A 66 -8.10 15.37 -1.31
CA ALA A 66 -9.50 14.97 -1.17
C ALA A 66 -10.15 15.58 0.08
N THR A 67 -9.44 15.58 1.21
CA THR A 67 -9.91 16.19 2.46
C THR A 67 -10.09 17.69 2.31
N TYR A 68 -9.08 18.40 1.79
CA TYR A 68 -9.11 19.84 1.59
C TYR A 68 -10.29 20.26 0.70
N GLN A 69 -10.48 19.57 -0.43
CA GLN A 69 -11.61 19.83 -1.33
C GLN A 69 -12.97 19.60 -0.66
N LYS A 70 -13.06 18.65 0.26
CA LYS A 70 -14.30 18.32 0.98
C LYS A 70 -14.57 19.27 2.15
N THR A 71 -13.55 19.72 2.87
CA THR A 71 -13.70 20.39 4.17
C THR A 71 -13.28 21.86 4.18
N VAL A 72 -12.31 22.25 3.35
CA VAL A 72 -11.74 23.60 3.33
C VAL A 72 -12.29 24.40 2.15
N SER A 73 -12.20 23.89 0.92
CA SER A 73 -12.65 24.62 -0.28
C SER A 73 -14.09 25.15 -0.18
N PRO A 74 -15.09 24.43 0.38
CA PRO A 74 -16.43 24.98 0.55
C PRO A 74 -16.48 26.21 1.48
N LYS A 75 -15.61 26.27 2.50
CA LYS A 75 -15.52 27.41 3.42
C LYS A 75 -14.91 28.64 2.73
N LEU A 76 -14.04 28.43 1.74
CA LEU A 76 -13.39 29.50 0.98
C LEU A 76 -14.27 30.08 -0.14
N SER A 77 -15.30 29.35 -0.58
CA SER A 77 -16.18 29.73 -1.70
C SER A 77 -17.11 30.93 -1.47
N GLY A 78 -17.13 31.50 -0.27
CA GLY A 78 -17.87 32.72 0.04
C GLY A 78 -17.15 33.58 1.07
N ASP A 79 -17.75 34.71 1.46
CA ASP A 79 -17.09 35.74 2.29
C ASP A 79 -17.26 35.54 3.80
N ARG A 80 -17.79 34.38 4.23
CA ARG A 80 -17.96 34.08 5.65
C ARG A 80 -16.59 33.99 6.34
N PRO A 81 -16.42 34.61 7.52
CA PRO A 81 -15.19 34.46 8.30
C PRO A 81 -14.86 32.98 8.54
N LEU A 82 -13.58 32.64 8.43
CA LEU A 82 -13.12 31.29 8.77
C LEU A 82 -12.98 31.15 10.28
N GLU A 83 -13.52 30.06 10.82
CA GLU A 83 -13.30 29.66 12.23
C GLU A 83 -12.17 28.64 12.36
N THR A 84 -11.90 27.91 11.27
CA THR A 84 -10.88 26.88 11.17
C THR A 84 -10.24 26.92 9.79
N TYR A 85 -8.94 26.71 9.73
CA TYR A 85 -8.18 26.58 8.50
C TYR A 85 -6.99 25.64 8.71
N GLU A 86 -6.78 24.72 7.79
CA GLU A 86 -5.79 23.67 7.90
C GLU A 86 -5.25 23.32 6.51
N VAL A 87 -3.96 23.00 6.47
CA VAL A 87 -3.24 22.52 5.28
C VAL A 87 -2.41 21.29 5.67
N VAL A 88 -1.60 20.76 4.76
CA VAL A 88 -0.81 19.55 5.01
C VAL A 88 0.22 19.81 6.10
N SER A 89 0.47 18.83 6.97
CA SER A 89 1.49 18.93 8.01
C SER A 89 2.89 19.14 7.43
N VAL A 90 3.52 20.27 7.75
CA VAL A 90 4.89 20.62 7.30
C VAL A 90 5.89 19.51 7.63
N GLN A 91 5.80 18.94 8.83
CA GLN A 91 6.71 17.88 9.26
C GLN A 91 6.59 16.63 8.39
N GLN A 92 5.36 16.24 8.02
CA GLN A 92 5.15 15.07 7.16
C GLN A 92 5.65 15.31 5.74
N VAL A 93 5.38 16.50 5.18
CA VAL A 93 5.84 16.89 3.84
C VAL A 93 7.36 16.76 3.74
N THR A 94 8.10 17.37 4.68
CA THR A 94 9.57 17.31 4.70
C THR A 94 10.09 15.90 4.94
N LYS A 95 9.49 15.15 5.87
CA LYS A 95 9.91 13.78 6.18
C LYS A 95 9.82 12.86 4.96
N ILE A 96 8.74 12.95 4.18
CA ILE A 96 8.57 12.14 2.96
C ILE A 96 9.63 12.51 1.92
N ARG A 97 9.84 13.80 1.65
CA ARG A 97 10.89 14.25 0.72
C ARG A 97 12.25 13.71 1.13
N THR A 98 12.66 13.91 2.38
CA THR A 98 13.97 13.47 2.87
C THR A 98 14.15 11.96 2.71
N ARG A 99 13.12 11.14 2.93
CA ARG A 99 13.20 9.69 2.69
C ARG A 99 13.39 9.35 1.21
N LEU A 100 12.69 10.01 0.31
CA LEU A 100 12.85 9.80 -1.14
C LEU A 100 14.26 10.18 -1.61
N GLU A 101 14.76 11.32 -1.16
CA GLU A 101 16.12 11.80 -1.46
C GLU A 101 17.19 10.86 -0.90
N THR A 102 17.02 10.41 0.35
CA THR A 102 17.93 9.46 1.00
C THR A 102 17.97 8.14 0.23
N ALA A 103 16.80 7.59 -0.14
CA ALA A 103 16.71 6.37 -0.93
C ALA A 103 17.34 6.54 -2.32
N GLY A 104 17.11 7.68 -2.97
CA GLY A 104 17.69 7.99 -4.29
C GLY A 104 19.22 8.11 -4.29
N ALA A 105 19.82 8.50 -3.16
CA ALA A 105 21.26 8.63 -2.99
C ALA A 105 21.97 7.31 -2.62
N MET A 106 21.23 6.23 -2.34
CA MET A 106 21.82 4.92 -2.03
C MET A 106 22.47 4.30 -3.28
N GLU A 107 23.49 3.46 -3.04
CA GLU A 107 24.11 2.65 -4.08
C GLU A 107 23.10 1.68 -4.73
N GLY A 108 23.42 1.26 -5.96
CA GLY A 108 22.53 0.47 -6.80
C GLY A 108 21.59 1.33 -7.65
N SER A 109 21.00 0.72 -8.66
CA SER A 109 20.03 1.37 -9.54
C SER A 109 18.77 0.53 -9.63
N ILE A 110 17.63 1.20 -9.53
CA ILE A 110 16.31 0.61 -9.82
C ILE A 110 15.69 1.51 -10.90
N PRO A 111 16.03 1.30 -12.19
CA PRO A 111 15.66 2.21 -13.27
C PRO A 111 14.17 2.52 -13.36
N GLU A 112 13.31 1.59 -12.94
CA GLU A 112 11.86 1.79 -12.90
C GLU A 112 11.36 2.64 -11.73
N LEU A 113 12.12 2.78 -10.64
CA LEU A 113 11.74 3.55 -9.44
C LEU A 113 12.54 4.85 -9.29
N ASP A 114 13.83 4.86 -9.65
CA ASP A 114 14.73 5.98 -9.43
C ASP A 114 14.19 7.31 -10.03
N PRO A 115 13.71 7.36 -11.29
CA PRO A 115 13.15 8.59 -11.85
C PRO A 115 11.86 9.01 -11.16
N ALA A 116 10.97 8.06 -10.86
CA ALA A 116 9.68 8.37 -10.23
C ALA A 116 9.86 8.93 -8.81
N ALA A 117 10.80 8.38 -8.04
CA ALA A 117 11.12 8.87 -6.71
C ALA A 117 11.73 10.28 -6.74
N ARG A 118 12.63 10.54 -7.70
CA ARG A 118 13.24 11.87 -7.90
C ARG A 118 12.19 12.91 -8.27
N ASP A 119 11.32 12.59 -9.22
CA ASP A 119 10.27 13.50 -9.67
C ASP A 119 9.27 13.77 -8.54
N TYR A 120 8.99 12.76 -7.72
CA TYR A 120 8.18 12.92 -6.51
C TYR A 120 8.82 13.85 -5.47
N ALA A 121 10.10 13.63 -5.13
CA ALA A 121 10.84 14.50 -4.21
C ALA A 121 10.90 15.95 -4.72
N ALA A 122 11.12 16.15 -6.02
CA ALA A 122 11.16 17.48 -6.64
C ALA A 122 9.81 18.21 -6.56
N ALA A 123 8.70 17.50 -6.80
CA ALA A 123 7.37 18.09 -6.65
C ALA A 123 7.08 18.48 -5.19
N ILE A 124 7.48 17.65 -4.22
CA ILE A 124 7.36 17.98 -2.81
C ILE A 124 8.18 19.23 -2.49
N ALA A 125 9.43 19.31 -2.96
CA ALA A 125 10.30 20.47 -2.74
C ALA A 125 9.68 21.78 -3.28
N ALA A 126 8.97 21.72 -4.42
CA ALA A 126 8.25 22.87 -4.98
C ALA A 126 6.96 23.21 -4.20
N PHE A 127 6.31 22.22 -3.60
CA PHE A 127 5.09 22.39 -2.81
C PHE A 127 5.35 22.96 -1.40
N GLU A 128 6.46 22.54 -0.76
CA GLU A 128 6.83 22.95 0.60
C GLU A 128 6.70 24.45 0.88
N PRO A 129 7.28 25.38 0.09
CA PRO A 129 7.18 26.81 0.39
C PRO A 129 5.72 27.33 0.38
N VAL A 130 4.88 26.83 -0.53
CA VAL A 130 3.46 27.19 -0.60
C VAL A 130 2.73 26.67 0.64
N ASN A 131 2.95 25.41 1.00
CA ASN A 131 2.34 24.80 2.17
C ASN A 131 2.80 25.47 3.47
N ASN A 132 4.09 25.79 3.61
CA ASN A 132 4.66 26.40 4.81
C ASN A 132 4.09 27.80 5.06
N GLY A 133 3.91 28.61 4.01
CA GLY A 133 3.29 29.93 4.14
C GLY A 133 1.87 29.86 4.70
N LEU A 134 1.05 28.93 4.19
CA LEU A 134 -0.31 28.71 4.65
C LEU A 134 -0.39 27.98 6.00
N ALA A 135 0.56 27.10 6.30
CA ALA A 135 0.66 26.42 7.59
C ALA A 135 0.99 27.41 8.71
N ASN A 136 1.93 28.34 8.48
CA ASN A 136 2.24 29.40 9.44
C ASN A 136 1.02 30.32 9.68
N TYR A 137 0.30 30.68 8.61
CA TYR A 137 -0.96 31.43 8.70
C TYR A 137 -2.05 30.69 9.49
N ALA A 138 -2.19 29.38 9.29
CA ALA A 138 -3.10 28.54 10.05
C ALA A 138 -2.71 28.47 11.54
N GLN A 139 -1.43 28.21 11.84
CA GLN A 139 -0.91 28.07 13.20
C GLN A 139 -1.02 29.36 14.02
N SER A 140 -0.72 30.50 13.39
CA SER A 140 -0.89 31.84 13.99
C SER A 140 -2.35 32.28 14.11
N LYS A 141 -3.30 31.48 13.58
CA LYS A 141 -4.73 31.84 13.46
C LYS A 141 -4.96 33.16 12.72
N GLY A 142 -4.12 33.50 11.75
CA GLY A 142 -4.26 34.73 10.96
C GLY A 142 -5.63 34.86 10.29
N PHE A 143 -6.28 33.73 10.00
CA PHE A 143 -7.64 33.66 9.46
C PHE A 143 -8.73 34.26 10.35
N LEU A 144 -8.50 34.37 11.66
CA LEU A 144 -9.43 35.05 12.57
C LEU A 144 -9.32 36.58 12.44
N VAL A 145 -8.15 37.09 12.04
CA VAL A 145 -7.87 38.52 11.90
C VAL A 145 -8.33 39.04 10.55
N ASP A 146 -7.96 38.37 9.46
CA ASP A 146 -8.27 38.77 8.09
C ASP A 146 -9.54 38.11 7.53
N LYS A 147 -10.30 37.40 8.39
CA LYS A 147 -11.51 36.65 8.03
C LYS A 147 -11.29 35.61 6.91
N GLY A 148 -10.07 35.12 6.72
CA GLY A 148 -9.72 34.14 5.70
C GLY A 148 -9.25 34.74 4.38
N ALA A 149 -8.94 36.04 4.31
CA ALA A 149 -8.56 36.71 3.06
C ALA A 149 -7.32 36.08 2.42
N LYS A 150 -6.25 35.83 3.19
CA LYS A 150 -5.03 35.17 2.67
C LYS A 150 -5.30 33.75 2.15
N ALA A 151 -6.08 32.94 2.88
CA ALA A 151 -6.44 31.60 2.43
C ALA A 151 -7.15 31.61 1.07
N ARG A 152 -8.11 32.52 0.85
CA ARG A 152 -8.80 32.66 -0.43
C ARG A 152 -7.86 33.11 -1.56
N ALA A 153 -6.96 34.05 -1.26
CA ALA A 153 -6.01 34.56 -2.25
C ALA A 153 -5.02 33.49 -2.73
N GLU A 154 -4.63 32.57 -1.85
CA GLU A 154 -3.61 31.54 -2.13
C GLU A 154 -4.20 30.16 -2.46
N ASP A 155 -5.52 29.96 -2.32
CA ASP A 155 -6.21 28.68 -2.54
C ASP A 155 -5.88 28.04 -3.89
N ALA A 156 -5.97 28.82 -4.98
CA ALA A 156 -5.69 28.33 -6.31
C ALA A 156 -4.24 27.84 -6.47
N ALA A 157 -3.27 28.56 -5.90
CA ALA A 157 -1.86 28.19 -5.94
C ALA A 157 -1.57 26.96 -5.07
N PHE A 158 -2.20 26.87 -3.90
CA PHE A 158 -2.13 25.71 -3.03
C PHE A 158 -2.69 24.45 -3.71
N LEU A 159 -3.90 24.51 -4.26
CA LEU A 159 -4.52 23.38 -4.95
C LEU A 159 -3.73 22.96 -6.19
N ALA A 160 -3.21 23.91 -6.96
CA ALA A 160 -2.40 23.61 -8.15
C ALA A 160 -1.07 22.94 -7.79
N SER A 161 -0.39 23.40 -6.74
CA SER A 161 0.86 22.78 -6.28
C SER A 161 0.63 21.42 -5.64
N LEU A 162 -0.40 21.26 -4.79
CA LEU A 162 -0.77 19.97 -4.22
C LEU A 162 -1.16 18.95 -5.31
N ARG A 163 -1.90 19.37 -6.34
CA ARG A 163 -2.24 18.50 -7.47
C ARG A 163 -1.00 17.91 -8.15
N LYS A 164 0.02 18.72 -8.41
CA LYS A 164 1.28 18.26 -9.01
C LYS A 164 1.95 17.19 -8.16
N VAL A 165 1.95 17.35 -6.82
CA VAL A 165 2.48 16.34 -5.90
C VAL A 165 1.66 15.06 -5.96
N VAL A 166 0.32 15.15 -6.00
CA VAL A 166 -0.56 13.98 -6.12
C VAL A 166 -0.33 13.20 -7.42
N ASP A 167 -0.10 13.90 -8.54
CA ASP A 167 0.11 13.26 -9.83
C ASP A 167 1.40 12.42 -9.82
N VAL A 168 2.50 12.95 -9.27
CA VAL A 168 3.76 12.20 -9.16
C VAL A 168 3.77 11.18 -8.02
N GLU A 169 3.04 11.42 -6.93
CA GLU A 169 2.77 10.42 -5.88
C GLU A 169 2.13 9.18 -6.52
N THR A 170 1.08 9.39 -7.33
CA THR A 170 0.38 8.31 -8.04
C THR A 170 1.32 7.53 -8.93
N VAL A 171 2.17 8.21 -9.71
CA VAL A 171 3.16 7.54 -10.57
C VAL A 171 4.15 6.71 -9.75
N PHE A 172 4.66 7.24 -8.62
CA PHE A 172 5.60 6.52 -7.77
C PHE A 172 5.00 5.23 -7.20
N PHE A 173 3.77 5.29 -6.67
CA PHE A 173 3.06 4.11 -6.18
C PHE A 173 2.73 3.11 -7.31
N ASP A 174 2.26 3.57 -8.46
CA ASP A 174 1.98 2.71 -9.62
C ASP A 174 3.26 1.96 -10.08
N ARG A 175 4.44 2.60 -9.99
CA ARG A 175 5.73 1.97 -10.33
C ARG A 175 6.18 0.94 -9.29
N ILE A 176 5.96 1.21 -8.01
CA ILE A 176 6.21 0.23 -6.94
C ILE A 176 5.33 -1.00 -7.15
N ASP A 177 4.02 -0.81 -7.37
CA ASP A 177 3.07 -1.90 -7.57
C ASP A 177 3.41 -2.73 -8.81
N ALA A 178 3.82 -2.07 -9.90
CA ALA A 178 4.24 -2.76 -11.12
C ALA A 178 5.50 -3.62 -10.90
N ARG A 179 6.51 -3.08 -10.19
CA ARG A 179 7.73 -3.82 -9.87
C ARG A 179 7.44 -4.99 -8.94
N ASP A 180 6.65 -4.77 -7.90
CA ASP A 180 6.26 -5.80 -6.94
C ASP A 180 5.48 -6.94 -7.61
N ALA A 181 4.53 -6.63 -8.49
CA ALA A 181 3.79 -7.62 -9.26
C ALA A 181 4.73 -8.44 -10.17
N ARG A 182 5.64 -7.78 -10.89
CA ARG A 182 6.64 -8.43 -11.74
C ARG A 182 7.52 -9.39 -10.93
N LEU A 183 8.11 -8.91 -9.83
CA LEU A 183 9.01 -9.72 -9.01
C LEU A 183 8.30 -10.89 -8.33
N THR A 184 7.06 -10.70 -7.87
CA THR A 184 6.25 -11.78 -7.30
C THR A 184 5.98 -12.86 -8.35
N GLN A 185 5.66 -12.46 -9.59
CA GLN A 185 5.44 -13.39 -10.70
C GLN A 185 6.73 -14.13 -11.08
N GLU A 186 7.85 -13.42 -11.24
CA GLU A 186 9.16 -14.03 -11.54
C GLU A 186 9.60 -15.02 -10.46
N ALA A 187 9.36 -14.72 -9.18
CA ALA A 187 9.67 -15.63 -8.09
C ALA A 187 8.81 -16.91 -8.15
N TYR A 188 7.52 -16.77 -8.48
CA TYR A 188 6.63 -17.92 -8.68
C TYR A 188 7.10 -18.77 -9.87
N ASP A 189 7.36 -18.16 -11.02
CA ASP A 189 7.70 -18.86 -12.26
C ASP A 189 9.06 -19.56 -12.19
N ARG A 190 10.03 -18.97 -11.48
CA ARG A 190 11.39 -19.52 -11.33
C ARG A 190 11.44 -20.69 -10.33
N ALA A 191 10.55 -20.72 -9.34
CA ALA A 191 10.58 -21.75 -8.31
C ALA A 191 10.16 -23.13 -8.88
N PRO A 192 10.81 -24.24 -8.47
CA PRO A 192 10.49 -25.57 -8.97
C PRO A 192 9.04 -25.98 -8.72
N ASP A 193 8.43 -26.69 -9.66
CA ASP A 193 7.09 -27.26 -9.47
C ASP A 193 7.06 -28.16 -8.23
N GLY A 194 6.03 -27.97 -7.40
CA GLY A 194 5.85 -28.73 -6.17
C GLY A 194 6.69 -28.25 -4.98
N SER A 195 7.54 -27.24 -5.13
CA SER A 195 8.39 -26.76 -4.04
C SER A 195 7.66 -25.82 -3.06
N ALA A 196 8.13 -25.78 -1.80
CA ALA A 196 7.60 -24.87 -0.81
C ALA A 196 7.78 -23.39 -1.23
N GLU A 197 8.86 -23.06 -1.92
CA GLU A 197 9.13 -21.72 -2.46
C GLU A 197 8.09 -21.32 -3.50
N ARG A 198 7.74 -22.23 -4.40
CA ARG A 198 6.73 -21.97 -5.44
C ARG A 198 5.36 -21.74 -4.81
N TYR A 199 4.96 -22.57 -3.86
CA TYR A 199 3.69 -22.37 -3.16
C TYR A 199 3.69 -21.08 -2.34
N ARG A 200 4.80 -20.74 -1.66
CA ARG A 200 4.95 -19.47 -0.93
C ARG A 200 4.79 -18.26 -1.84
N ALA A 201 5.46 -18.24 -2.99
CA ALA A 201 5.29 -17.19 -3.99
C ALA A 201 3.86 -17.15 -4.55
N GLY A 202 3.24 -18.32 -4.75
CA GLY A 202 1.85 -18.45 -5.17
C GLY A 202 0.84 -17.88 -4.17
N ILE A 203 1.05 -18.08 -2.87
CA ILE A 203 0.24 -17.48 -1.80
C ILE A 203 0.29 -15.95 -1.89
N VAL A 204 1.48 -15.37 -2.05
CA VAL A 204 1.64 -13.91 -2.20
C VAL A 204 0.93 -13.42 -3.47
N LEU A 205 1.17 -14.10 -4.60
CA LEU A 205 0.59 -13.73 -5.90
C LEU A 205 -0.94 -13.70 -5.86
N ARG A 206 -1.56 -14.77 -5.37
CA ARG A 206 -3.02 -14.91 -5.28
C ARG A 206 -3.62 -14.00 -4.22
N GLY A 207 -2.96 -13.86 -3.08
CA GLY A 207 -3.37 -12.91 -2.04
C GLY A 207 -3.40 -11.47 -2.56
N LYS A 208 -2.36 -11.02 -3.27
CA LYS A 208 -2.34 -9.69 -3.91
C LYS A 208 -3.42 -9.53 -4.96
N ALA A 209 -3.64 -10.55 -5.79
CA ALA A 209 -4.71 -10.53 -6.79
C ALA A 209 -6.10 -10.42 -6.14
N ALA A 210 -6.35 -11.11 -5.02
CA ALA A 210 -7.56 -10.95 -4.24
C ALA A 210 -7.68 -9.52 -3.67
N MET A 211 -6.62 -9.00 -3.06
CA MET A 211 -6.66 -7.67 -2.45
C MET A 211 -6.81 -6.51 -3.46
N LYS A 212 -6.59 -6.73 -4.76
CA LYS A 212 -6.94 -5.75 -5.80
C LYS A 212 -8.45 -5.56 -5.96
N GLU A 213 -9.22 -6.61 -5.72
CA GLU A 213 -10.69 -6.59 -5.86
C GLU A 213 -11.41 -6.18 -4.57
N VAL A 214 -10.72 -6.22 -3.43
CA VAL A 214 -11.35 -6.08 -2.10
C VAL A 214 -12.14 -4.77 -1.95
N LEU A 215 -11.63 -3.63 -2.43
CA LEU A 215 -12.38 -2.38 -2.32
C LEU A 215 -13.68 -2.44 -3.11
N THR A 216 -13.64 -2.99 -4.32
CA THR A 216 -14.82 -3.16 -5.18
C THR A 216 -15.85 -4.07 -4.50
N VAL A 217 -15.41 -5.18 -3.90
CA VAL A 217 -16.30 -6.08 -3.14
C VAL A 217 -17.07 -5.33 -2.03
N PHE A 218 -16.40 -4.42 -1.32
CA PHE A 218 -17.02 -3.67 -0.22
C PHE A 218 -17.83 -2.44 -0.66
N THR A 219 -17.48 -1.81 -1.78
CA THR A 219 -18.07 -0.51 -2.20
C THR A 219 -19.02 -0.60 -3.38
N GLU A 220 -18.90 -1.66 -4.18
CA GLU A 220 -19.70 -1.95 -5.36
C GLU A 220 -20.19 -3.42 -5.31
N PRO A 221 -20.96 -3.84 -4.28
CA PRO A 221 -21.33 -5.25 -4.07
C PRO A 221 -22.15 -5.88 -5.22
N GLY A 222 -22.75 -5.05 -6.07
CA GLY A 222 -23.40 -5.48 -7.30
C GLY A 222 -22.43 -5.93 -8.40
N ASP A 223 -21.13 -5.68 -8.27
CA ASP A 223 -20.11 -6.17 -9.19
C ASP A 223 -19.85 -7.66 -8.97
N VAL A 224 -20.59 -8.49 -9.70
CA VAL A 224 -20.48 -9.95 -9.66
C VAL A 224 -19.10 -10.41 -10.16
N ALA A 225 -18.50 -9.69 -11.12
CA ALA A 225 -17.22 -10.07 -11.70
C ALA A 225 -16.08 -9.88 -10.70
N ALA A 226 -16.04 -8.73 -10.01
CA ALA A 226 -15.07 -8.47 -8.95
C ALA A 226 -15.19 -9.47 -7.81
N ARG A 227 -16.42 -9.80 -7.37
CA ARG A 227 -16.66 -10.82 -6.35
C ARG A 227 -16.19 -12.22 -6.79
N ALA A 228 -16.47 -12.61 -8.02
CA ALA A 228 -16.03 -13.90 -8.56
C ALA A 228 -14.49 -13.96 -8.68
N ALA A 229 -13.85 -12.88 -9.14
CA ALA A 229 -12.40 -12.78 -9.20
C ALA A 229 -11.76 -12.84 -7.80
N PHE A 230 -12.34 -12.15 -6.83
CA PHE A 230 -11.92 -12.21 -5.43
C PHE A 230 -12.02 -13.63 -4.86
N ALA A 231 -13.18 -14.28 -5.01
CA ALA A 231 -13.42 -15.66 -4.57
C ALA A 231 -12.42 -16.65 -5.20
N LYS A 232 -12.26 -16.58 -6.52
CA LYS A 232 -11.34 -17.44 -7.27
C LYS A 232 -9.90 -17.33 -6.74
N ASN A 233 -9.41 -16.11 -6.51
CA ASN A 233 -8.06 -15.93 -5.99
C ASN A 233 -7.91 -16.44 -4.55
N LEU A 234 -8.93 -16.33 -3.70
CA LEU A 234 -8.90 -16.91 -2.35
C LEU A 234 -8.87 -18.43 -2.39
N ASP A 235 -9.60 -19.07 -3.31
CA ASP A 235 -9.62 -20.53 -3.45
C ASP A 235 -8.30 -21.06 -4.03
N GLU A 236 -7.74 -20.39 -5.04
CA GLU A 236 -6.40 -20.69 -5.54
C GLU A 236 -5.35 -20.50 -4.44
N MET A 237 -5.45 -19.43 -3.65
CA MET A 237 -4.59 -19.20 -2.49
C MET A 237 -4.72 -20.32 -1.45
N ALA A 238 -5.93 -20.76 -1.12
CA ALA A 238 -6.16 -21.86 -0.18
C ALA A 238 -5.49 -23.15 -0.65
N GLY A 239 -5.61 -23.48 -1.94
CA GLY A 239 -4.91 -24.62 -2.53
C GLY A 239 -3.38 -24.49 -2.45
N MET A 240 -2.84 -23.27 -2.63
CA MET A 240 -1.40 -23.02 -2.44
C MET A 240 -0.98 -23.19 -0.98
N VAL A 241 -1.78 -22.75 0.00
CA VAL A 241 -1.49 -22.93 1.43
C VAL A 241 -1.44 -24.39 1.82
N GLU A 242 -2.40 -25.21 1.37
CA GLU A 242 -2.41 -26.65 1.66
C GLU A 242 -1.23 -27.38 1.04
N ASN A 243 -0.91 -27.05 -0.22
CA ASN A 243 0.23 -27.64 -0.90
C ASN A 243 1.56 -27.21 -0.28
N TRP A 244 1.65 -25.94 0.15
CA TRP A 244 2.79 -25.42 0.87
C TRP A 244 3.00 -26.17 2.19
N ASP A 245 1.96 -26.34 3.01
CA ASP A 245 2.04 -27.08 4.27
C ASP A 245 2.50 -28.52 4.04
N ARG A 246 1.97 -29.21 3.01
CA ARG A 246 2.44 -30.54 2.62
C ARG A 246 3.92 -30.56 2.25
N ALA A 247 4.36 -29.61 1.43
CA ALA A 247 5.76 -29.50 1.00
C ALA A 247 6.69 -29.18 2.15
N VAL A 248 6.28 -28.34 3.11
CA VAL A 248 7.09 -28.04 4.29
C VAL A 248 7.18 -29.23 5.23
N ARG A 249 6.08 -29.98 5.41
CA ARG A 249 6.05 -31.15 6.31
C ARG A 249 6.96 -32.30 5.90
N THR A 250 7.45 -32.33 4.66
CA THR A 250 8.45 -33.31 4.25
C THR A 250 9.80 -33.10 4.95
N GLU A 251 10.13 -31.85 5.28
CA GLU A 251 11.38 -31.49 5.98
C GLU A 251 11.14 -31.14 7.46
N LYS A 252 9.97 -30.58 7.79
CA LYS A 252 9.58 -30.17 9.15
C LYS A 252 8.22 -30.76 9.53
N PRO A 253 8.15 -31.93 10.20
CA PRO A 253 6.90 -32.65 10.47
C PRO A 253 5.81 -31.83 11.18
N ASP A 254 6.20 -30.92 12.07
CA ASP A 254 5.27 -30.04 12.80
C ASP A 254 4.63 -28.96 11.89
N GLY A 255 5.20 -28.73 10.70
CA GLY A 255 4.78 -27.70 9.77
C GLY A 255 5.05 -26.30 10.32
N CYS A 256 4.17 -25.36 9.94
CA CYS A 256 4.32 -23.94 10.29
C CYS A 256 2.97 -23.32 10.69
N PRO A 257 2.45 -23.65 11.89
CA PRO A 257 1.10 -23.29 12.30
C PRO A 257 0.82 -21.79 12.30
N ALA A 258 1.80 -20.96 12.66
CA ALA A 258 1.64 -19.51 12.68
C ALA A 258 1.38 -18.93 11.28
N LEU A 259 2.18 -19.33 10.30
CA LEU A 259 2.04 -18.87 8.93
C LEU A 259 0.78 -19.44 8.26
N GLN A 260 0.48 -20.71 8.50
CA GLN A 260 -0.78 -21.31 8.06
C GLN A 260 -1.98 -20.59 8.66
N GLY A 261 -1.93 -20.24 9.96
CA GLY A 261 -2.94 -19.46 10.64
C GLY A 261 -3.17 -18.09 10.00
N SER A 262 -2.10 -17.35 9.70
CA SER A 262 -2.23 -16.03 9.06
C SER A 262 -2.82 -16.11 7.65
N ALA A 263 -2.43 -17.11 6.85
CA ALA A 263 -3.03 -17.31 5.54
C ALA A 263 -4.51 -17.68 5.65
N ASN A 264 -4.86 -18.55 6.61
CA ASN A 264 -6.24 -18.94 6.88
C ASN A 264 -7.11 -17.77 7.35
N SER A 265 -6.57 -16.81 8.12
CA SER A 265 -7.31 -15.60 8.49
C SER A 265 -7.72 -14.79 7.28
N VAL A 266 -6.80 -14.57 6.32
CA VAL A 266 -7.10 -13.87 5.06
C VAL A 266 -8.19 -14.61 4.27
N ILE A 267 -8.05 -15.93 4.12
CA ILE A 267 -9.01 -16.76 3.38
C ILE A 267 -10.39 -16.73 4.06
N ALA A 268 -10.45 -16.92 5.37
CA ALA A 268 -11.69 -16.97 6.13
C ALA A 268 -12.42 -15.62 6.11
N ASN A 269 -11.72 -14.52 6.38
CA ASN A 269 -12.32 -13.19 6.38
C ASN A 269 -12.67 -12.72 4.95
N GLY A 270 -11.90 -13.12 3.94
CA GLY A 270 -12.26 -12.92 2.54
C GLY A 270 -13.55 -13.65 2.14
N ARG A 271 -13.67 -14.94 2.48
CA ARG A 271 -14.90 -15.72 2.24
C ARG A 271 -16.10 -15.14 2.98
N LYS A 272 -15.91 -14.66 4.21
CA LYS A 272 -16.94 -13.94 4.97
C LYS A 272 -17.37 -12.64 4.28
N ALA A 273 -16.43 -11.88 3.72
CA ALA A 273 -16.76 -10.67 2.97
C ALA A 273 -17.62 -10.98 1.72
N ILE A 274 -17.33 -12.08 1.02
CA ILE A 274 -18.15 -12.55 -0.11
C ILE A 274 -19.57 -12.87 0.36
N GLN A 275 -19.70 -13.67 1.42
CA GLN A 275 -21.01 -14.01 1.99
C GLN A 275 -21.78 -12.77 2.44
N SER A 276 -21.11 -11.82 3.09
CA SER A 276 -21.71 -10.54 3.50
C SER A 276 -22.22 -9.75 2.30
N ALA A 277 -21.44 -9.69 1.20
CA ALA A 277 -21.84 -9.03 -0.03
C ALA A 277 -23.05 -9.71 -0.69
N GLU A 278 -23.05 -11.05 -0.77
CA GLU A 278 -24.17 -11.83 -1.30
C GLU A 278 -25.45 -11.69 -0.49
N ALA A 279 -25.33 -11.54 0.82
CA ALA A 279 -26.45 -11.26 1.73
C ALA A 279 -26.91 -9.79 1.68
N GLY A 280 -26.33 -8.94 0.82
CA GLY A 280 -26.69 -7.54 0.69
C GLY A 280 -26.25 -6.64 1.86
N ARG A 281 -25.36 -7.11 2.75
CA ARG A 281 -24.90 -6.31 3.90
C ARG A 281 -24.17 -5.04 3.48
N PHE A 282 -23.51 -5.07 2.33
CA PHE A 282 -22.74 -3.94 1.81
C PHE A 282 -23.59 -2.96 0.98
N ASP A 283 -24.87 -3.26 0.77
CA ASP A 283 -25.76 -2.36 0.03
C ASP A 283 -26.01 -1.07 0.81
N PRO A 284 -26.06 0.10 0.15
CA PRO A 284 -26.32 1.39 0.82
C PRO A 284 -27.63 1.45 1.61
N GLY A 285 -28.59 0.56 1.31
CA GLY A 285 -29.89 0.45 1.97
C GLY A 285 -30.00 -0.66 3.02
N SER A 286 -28.93 -1.39 3.31
CA SER A 286 -28.97 -2.57 4.20
C SER A 286 -29.19 -2.25 5.68
N GLY A 287 -29.04 -0.98 6.07
CA GLY A 287 -29.02 -0.55 7.46
C GLY A 287 -27.74 -0.95 8.22
N THR A 288 -26.77 -1.57 7.55
CA THR A 288 -25.47 -1.90 8.17
C THR A 288 -24.70 -0.63 8.48
N PRO A 289 -24.27 -0.39 9.74
CA PRO A 289 -23.52 0.81 10.07
C PRO A 289 -22.18 0.88 9.32
N SER A 290 -21.82 2.07 8.83
CA SER A 290 -20.58 2.28 8.07
C SER A 290 -19.31 1.89 8.83
N PHE A 291 -19.31 2.03 10.16
CA PHE A 291 -18.17 1.63 11.00
C PHE A 291 -17.95 0.11 11.00
N VAL A 292 -19.02 -0.69 10.88
CA VAL A 292 -18.93 -2.16 10.79
C VAL A 292 -18.29 -2.56 9.46
N LEU A 293 -18.72 -1.94 8.36
CA LEU A 293 -18.14 -2.16 7.03
C LEU A 293 -16.66 -1.79 7.00
N GLN A 294 -16.32 -0.66 7.62
CA GLN A 294 -14.93 -0.21 7.73
C GLN A 294 -14.10 -1.16 8.59
N GLN A 295 -14.65 -1.69 9.69
CA GLN A 295 -13.97 -2.67 10.53
C GLN A 295 -13.71 -3.98 9.79
N GLU A 296 -14.70 -4.51 9.05
CA GLU A 296 -14.54 -5.72 8.24
C GLU A 296 -13.47 -5.53 7.14
N PHE A 297 -13.50 -4.40 6.44
CA PHE A 297 -12.51 -4.04 5.43
C PHE A 297 -11.10 -3.92 6.03
N ASN A 298 -10.96 -3.16 7.12
CA ASN A 298 -9.67 -2.96 7.78
C ASN A 298 -9.11 -4.27 8.36
N GLY A 299 -9.97 -5.13 8.93
CA GLY A 299 -9.56 -6.43 9.47
C GLY A 299 -8.92 -7.30 8.40
N LEU A 300 -9.56 -7.42 7.23
CA LEU A 300 -9.01 -8.17 6.10
C LEU A 300 -7.68 -7.58 5.59
N GLN A 301 -7.55 -6.25 5.53
CA GLN A 301 -6.29 -5.60 5.16
C GLN A 301 -5.17 -5.86 6.18
N GLN A 302 -5.50 -5.89 7.47
CA GLN A 302 -4.55 -6.21 8.54
C GLN A 302 -4.09 -7.66 8.46
N ASP A 303 -5.02 -8.61 8.29
CA ASP A 303 -4.68 -10.03 8.12
C ASP A 303 -3.75 -10.25 6.93
N PHE A 304 -4.05 -9.60 5.81
CA PHE A 304 -3.21 -9.68 4.62
C PHE A 304 -1.82 -9.10 4.88
N SER A 305 -1.74 -7.96 5.55
CA SER A 305 -0.46 -7.32 5.88
C SER A 305 0.38 -8.19 6.83
N MET A 306 -0.24 -8.81 7.82
CA MET A 306 0.40 -9.75 8.76
C MET A 306 0.89 -11.00 8.05
N MET A 307 0.08 -11.56 7.14
CA MET A 307 0.48 -12.70 6.33
C MET A 307 1.70 -12.36 5.47
N ILE A 308 1.70 -11.24 4.75
CA ILE A 308 2.85 -10.82 3.95
C ILE A 308 4.09 -10.60 4.82
N PHE A 309 3.94 -9.98 5.98
CA PHE A 309 5.04 -9.79 6.92
C PHE A 309 5.69 -11.13 7.32
N GLN A 310 4.89 -12.13 7.68
CA GLN A 310 5.39 -13.47 8.03
C GLN A 310 6.00 -14.17 6.81
N LEU A 311 5.38 -14.06 5.64
CA LEU A 311 5.88 -14.57 4.36
C LEU A 311 7.15 -13.86 3.88
N ASN A 312 7.62 -12.80 4.53
CA ASN A 312 8.88 -12.12 4.21
C ASN A 312 9.99 -12.40 5.22
N GLN A 313 9.69 -13.03 6.36
CA GLN A 313 10.72 -13.46 7.30
C GLN A 313 11.51 -14.63 6.69
N PRO A 314 12.79 -14.84 7.10
CA PRO A 314 13.44 -16.13 6.92
C PRO A 314 12.51 -17.25 7.41
N PHE A 315 12.67 -18.50 6.95
CA PHE A 315 11.81 -19.65 7.30
C PHE A 315 11.80 -19.91 8.83
N SER A 316 11.12 -19.06 9.59
CA SER A 316 10.93 -19.13 11.02
C SER A 316 9.52 -19.65 11.23
N CYS A 317 9.42 -20.95 11.04
CA CYS A 317 8.44 -21.75 11.75
C CYS A 317 9.06 -22.03 13.12
#